data_AF-M4SCY8-F1
#
_entry.id   AF-M4SCY8-F1
#
_cell.length_a   1.000
_cell.length_b   1.000
_cell.length_c   1.000
_cell.angle_alpha   90.00
_cell.angle_beta   90.00
_cell.angle_gamma   90.00
#
_symmetry.space_group_name_H-M   'P 1'
#
loop_
_entity.id
_entity.type
_entity.pdbx_description
1 polymer ?
#
loop_
_entity_poly.entity_id
_entity_poly.type
_entity_poly.pdbx_seq_one_letter_code
_entity_poly.pdbx_strand_id
1 'polypeptide(L)' 'MSEAVYGPIISFICAVGFGWLLVRGFRTGSMKFPQPSFTMSGRRSDQPVRFWLTAMFIGFLTLASAIATIGQLIFPRGL' A
#
# COMPACT_ATOMS: atom_id res chain seq x y z
N MET A 1 -20.90 -1.71 -18.24
CA MET A 1 -20.53 -1.26 -16.88
C MET A 1 -19.00 -1.21 -16.82
N SER A 2 -18.40 -0.15 -17.36
CA SER A 2 -17.02 -0.15 -17.84
C SER A 2 -16.18 0.86 -17.05
N GLU A 3 -15.05 0.40 -16.49
CA GLU A 3 -13.94 1.19 -15.95
C GLU A 3 -14.22 2.14 -14.75
N ALA A 4 -15.25 2.98 -14.82
CA ALA A 4 -15.58 3.99 -13.79
C ALA A 4 -15.94 3.39 -12.42
N VAL A 5 -16.43 2.14 -12.39
CA VAL A 5 -16.78 1.43 -11.14
C VAL A 5 -15.63 0.56 -10.65
N TYR A 6 -14.86 -0.05 -11.56
CA TYR A 6 -13.77 -0.96 -11.19
C TYR A 6 -12.54 -0.21 -10.65
N GLY A 7 -12.24 0.98 -11.16
CA GLY A 7 -11.12 1.80 -10.69
C GLY A 7 -11.17 2.09 -9.18
N PRO A 8 -12.26 2.69 -8.65
CA PRO A 8 -12.43 2.95 -7.22
C PRO A 8 -12.35 1.69 -6.35
N ILE A 9 -12.92 0.58 -6.82
CA ILE A 9 -12.92 -0.68 -6.07
C ILE A 9 -11.49 -1.23 -5.96
N ILE A 10 -10.73 -1.24 -7.06
CA ILE A 10 -9.35 -1.73 -7.07
C ILE A 10 -8.47 -0.85 -6.20
N SER A 11 -8.56 0.49 -6.34
CA SER A 11 -7.76 1.42 -5.55
C SER A 11 -8.08 1.30 -4.06
N PHE A 12 -9.34 1.11 -3.70
CA PHE A 12 -9.77 0.87 -2.32
C PHE A 12 -9.20 -0.43 -1.74
N ILE A 13 -9.28 -1.54 -2.49
CA ILE A 13 -8.70 -2.84 -2.08
C ILE A 13 -7.19 -2.71 -1.87
N CYS A 14 -6.49 -2.01 -2.78
CA CYS A 14 -5.06 -1.74 -2.65
C CYS A 14 -4.74 -0.89 -1.40
N ALA A 15 -5.49 0.18 -1.15
CA ALA A 15 -5.30 1.03 0.03
C ALA A 15 -5.46 0.25 1.33
N VAL A 16 -6.53 -0.56 1.43
CA VAL A 16 -6.77 -1.42 2.60
C VAL A 16 -5.70 -2.50 2.73
N GLY A 17 -5.32 -3.14 1.63
CA GLY A 17 -4.31 -4.20 1.61
C GLY A 17 -2.92 -3.72 2.03
N PHE A 18 -2.45 -2.60 1.48
CA PHE A 18 -1.16 -2.01 1.85
C PHE A 18 -1.18 -1.44 3.27
N GLY A 19 -2.28 -0.78 3.66
CA GLY A 19 -2.47 -0.30 5.03
C GLY A 19 -2.43 -1.43 6.06
N TRP A 20 -3.07 -2.56 5.75
CA TRP A 20 -3.02 -3.76 6.59
C TRP A 20 -1.61 -4.33 6.72
N LEU A 21 -0.86 -4.43 5.61
CA LEU A 21 0.54 -4.87 5.63
C LEU A 21 1.41 -3.97 6.51
N LEU A 22 1.19 -2.66 6.45
CA LEU A 22 1.91 -1.67 7.23
C LEU A 22 1.61 -1.82 8.73
N VAL A 23 0.34 -1.88 9.12
CA VAL A 23 -0.08 -2.08 10.52
C VAL A 23 0.44 -3.42 11.07
N ARG A 24 0.27 -4.51 10.31
CA ARG A 24 0.77 -5.83 10.70
C ARG A 24 2.29 -5.85 10.84
N GLY A 25 3.01 -5.20 9.93
CA GLY A 25 4.46 -5.13 9.97
C GLY A 25 4.99 -4.37 11.18
N PHE A 26 4.31 -3.28 11.57
CA PHE A 26 4.65 -2.54 12.78
C PHE A 26 4.35 -3.33 14.04
N ARG A 27 3.23 -4.04 14.09
CA ARG A 27 2.83 -4.87 15.23
C ARG A 27 3.75 -6.07 15.45
N THR A 28 4.22 -6.69 14.38
CA THR A 28 5.12 -7.87 14.44
C THR A 28 6.60 -7.51 14.48
N GLY A 29 6.97 -6.24 14.22
CA GLY A 29 8.36 -5.82 14.08
C GLY A 29 9.04 -6.33 12.82
N SER A 30 8.30 -6.93 11.87
CA SER A 30 8.83 -7.42 10.59
C SER A 30 7.99 -6.89 9.43
N MET A 31 8.60 -6.08 8.57
CA MET A 31 8.00 -5.59 7.34
C MET A 31 8.35 -6.54 6.19
N LYS A 32 7.33 -6.93 5.43
CA LYS A 32 7.47 -7.80 4.26
C LYS A 32 6.52 -7.34 3.18
N PHE A 33 7.05 -7.13 1.99
CA PHE A 33 6.23 -6.88 0.81
C PHE A 33 6.18 -8.17 -0.04
N PRO A 34 4.99 -8.79 -0.20
CA PRO A 34 4.87 -10.05 -0.92
C PRO A 34 4.79 -9.79 -2.43
N GLN A 35 5.94 -9.61 -3.07
CA GLN A 35 6.04 -9.58 -4.53
C GLN A 35 7.00 -10.68 -5.03
N PRO A 36 6.58 -11.53 -5.99
CA PRO A 36 7.45 -12.58 -6.53
C PRO A 36 8.66 -12.02 -7.29
N SER A 37 8.51 -10.85 -7.90
CA SER A 37 9.52 -10.21 -8.75
C SER A 37 10.61 -9.47 -7.97
N PHE A 38 10.33 -9.06 -6.74
CA PHE A 38 11.27 -8.34 -5.89
C PHE A 38 10.95 -8.54 -4.41
N THR A 39 11.94 -9.03 -3.66
CA THR A 39 11.78 -9.34 -2.25
C THR A 39 12.23 -8.16 -1.39
N MET A 40 11.29 -7.30 -0.98
CA MET A 40 11.55 -6.23 -0.02
C MET A 40 11.09 -6.66 1.38
N SER A 41 12.04 -6.86 2.30
CA SER A 41 11.73 -7.19 3.69
C SER A 41 12.79 -6.66 4.65
N GLY A 42 12.37 -6.45 5.91
CA GLY A 42 13.26 -6.03 6.99
C GLY A 42 12.66 -6.32 8.37
N ARG A 43 13.54 -6.47 9.36
CA ARG A 43 13.18 -6.64 10.78
C ARG A 43 13.65 -5.44 11.56
N ARG A 44 12.82 -4.95 12.49
CA ARG A 44 13.12 -3.75 13.28
C ARG A 44 14.35 -3.90 14.17
N SER A 45 14.58 -5.09 14.74
CA SER A 45 15.74 -5.38 15.61
C SER A 45 17.03 -5.53 14.81
N ASP A 46 17.01 -6.38 13.78
CA ASP A 46 18.25 -6.87 13.14
C ASP A 46 18.64 -6.02 11.93
N GLN A 47 17.65 -5.41 11.26
CA GLN A 47 17.80 -4.72 9.99
C GLN A 47 16.94 -3.44 9.95
N PRO A 48 17.17 -2.48 10.86
CA PRO A 48 16.31 -1.31 11.05
C PRO A 48 16.18 -0.47 9.78
N VAL A 49 17.28 -0.27 9.04
CA VAL A 49 17.26 0.49 7.78
C VAL A 49 16.36 -0.18 6.74
N ARG A 50 16.47 -1.50 6.55
CA ARG A 50 15.62 -2.24 5.60
C ARG A 50 14.17 -2.26 6.04
N PHE A 51 13.92 -2.36 7.35
CA PHE A 51 12.57 -2.27 7.91
C PHE A 51 11.91 -0.93 7.57
N TRP A 52 12.61 0.18 7.83
CA TRP A 52 12.08 1.52 7.56
C TRP A 52 11.93 1.81 6.06
N LEU A 53 12.88 1.39 5.21
CA LEU A 53 12.74 1.50 3.76
C LEU A 53 11.53 0.73 3.24
N THR A 54 11.32 -0.51 3.73
CA THR A 54 10.15 -1.30 3.36
C THR A 54 8.86 -0.66 3.88
N ALA A 55 8.86 -0.13 5.10
CA ALA A 55 7.73 0.58 5.67
C ALA A 55 7.37 1.86 4.90
N MET A 56 8.38 2.66 4.51
CA MET A 56 8.19 3.86 3.70
C MET A 56 7.64 3.52 2.31
N PHE A 57 8.14 2.46 1.69
CA PHE A 57 7.64 2.00 0.40
C PHE A 57 6.18 1.55 0.47
N ILE A 58 5.82 0.69 1.43
CA ILE A 58 4.43 0.26 1.65
C ILE A 58 3.55 1.47 2.02
N GLY A 59 4.07 2.41 2.81
CA GLY A 59 3.38 3.64 3.19
C GLY A 59 3.08 4.53 1.99
N PHE A 60 4.05 4.71 1.09
CA PHE A 60 3.86 5.43 -0.16
C PHE A 60 2.79 4.78 -1.03
N LEU A 61 2.81 3.44 -1.19
CA LEU A 61 1.78 2.72 -1.95
C LEU A 61 0.39 2.84 -1.32
N THR A 62 0.32 2.83 0.01
CA THR A 62 -0.94 3.03 0.75
C THR A 62 -1.50 4.43 0.48
N LEU A 63 -0.65 5.46 0.60
CA LEU A 63 -1.04 6.85 0.36
C LEU A 63 -1.45 7.08 -1.10
N ALA A 64 -0.67 6.60 -2.06
CA ALA A 64 -0.98 6.71 -3.49
C ALA A 64 -2.31 6.04 -3.83
N SER A 65 -2.58 4.86 -3.27
CA SER A 65 -3.85 4.15 -3.45
C SER A 65 -5.01 4.92 -2.83
N ALA A 66 -4.84 5.47 -1.62
CA ALA A 66 -5.87 6.26 -0.95
C ALA A 66 -6.20 7.55 -1.72
N ILE A 67 -5.18 8.27 -2.22
CA ILE A 67 -5.36 9.46 -3.05
C ILE A 67 -6.07 9.09 -4.36
N ALA A 68 -5.70 7.97 -4.99
CA ALA A 68 -6.37 7.49 -6.20
C ALA A 68 -7.85 7.17 -5.94
N THR A 69 -8.18 6.50 -4.82
CA THR A 69 -9.57 6.23 -4.43
C THR A 69 -10.35 7.52 -4.20
N ILE A 70 -9.79 8.46 -3.44
CA ILE A 70 -10.43 9.75 -3.16
C ILE A 70 -10.62 10.54 -4.46
N GLY A 71 -9.60 10.60 -5.31
CA GLY A 71 -9.64 11.29 -6.59
C GLY A 71 -10.70 10.71 -7.53
N GLN A 72 -10.82 9.39 -7.60
CA GLN A 72 -11.85 8.73 -8.43
C GLN A 72 -13.27 8.90 -7.86
N LEU A 73 -13.42 9.03 -6.53
CA LEU A 73 -14.71 9.30 -5.90
C LEU A 73 -15.16 10.75 -6.08
N ILE A 74 -14.24 11.72 -5.99
CA ILE A 74 -14.54 13.15 -6.10
C ILE A 74 -14.63 13.58 -7.57
N PHE A 75 -13.79 13.03 -8.44
CA PHE A 75 -13.72 13.35 -9.87
C PHE A 75 -13.98 12.10 -10.74
N PRO A 76 -15.22 11.57 -10.75
CA PRO A 76 -15.54 10.30 -11.41
C PRO A 76 -15.43 10.32 -12.94
N ARG A 77 -15.21 11.49 -13.56
CA ARG A 77 -14.99 11.65 -15.02
C ARG A 77 -13.59 12.16 -15.37
N GLY A 78 -12.67 12.21 -14.41
CA GLY A 78 -11.36 12.85 -14.54
C GLY A 78 -11.33 14.27 -13.95
N LEU A 79 -10.13 14.79 -13.70
CA LEU A 79 -9.88 16.22 -13.46
C LEU A 79 -10.07 17.02 -14.76
#